data_AF-A0A1B6JCY6-F1
#
_entry.id   AF-A0A1B6JCY6-F1
#
_cell.length_a   1.000
_cell.length_b   1.000
_cell.length_c   1.000
_cell.angle_alpha   90.00
_cell.angle_beta   90.00
_cell.angle_gamma   90.00
#
_symmetry.space_group_name_H-M   'P 1'
#
loop_
_entity.id
_entity.type
_entity.pdbx_description
1 polymer ?
#
loop_
_entity_poly.entity_id
_entity_poly.type
_entity_poly.pdbx_seq_one_letter_code
_entity_poly.pdbx_strand_id
1 'polypeptide(L)'
;MANLELHENGFKYNDVVILFSSIKNIFYELGDVESRAIIHFNLKQPISVQGKPTYNVQFFRKFGFTYYDTSKREDERLEYIQQEEEAKEINQINSEFSFFVERIEQETPLRVQFPEKGFLGVHSKEAVHFSVTSECLVSV
;
A
#
# COMPACT_ATOMS: atom_id res chain seq x y z
N MET A 1 -13.79 10.40 -5.74
CA MET A 1 -12.61 9.52 -5.56
C MET A 1 -13.04 8.13 -5.97
N ALA A 2 -12.21 7.41 -6.73
CA ALA A 2 -12.51 6.06 -7.16
C ALA A 2 -11.94 5.06 -6.15
N ASN A 3 -12.64 3.95 -5.94
CA ASN A 3 -12.22 2.87 -5.05
C ASN A 3 -11.75 1.67 -5.88
N LEU A 4 -10.86 0.87 -5.30
CA LEU A 4 -10.50 -0.43 -5.84
C LEU A 4 -11.61 -1.42 -5.47
N GLU A 5 -12.23 -2.02 -6.48
CA GLU A 5 -13.36 -2.94 -6.30
C GLU A 5 -12.95 -4.37 -6.62
N LEU A 6 -13.40 -5.31 -5.77
CA LEU A 6 -13.28 -6.75 -6.00
C LEU A 6 -14.50 -7.24 -6.78
N HIS A 7 -14.26 -7.92 -7.90
CA HIS A 7 -15.27 -8.49 -8.79
C HIS A 7 -15.04 -10.01 -8.94
N GLU A 8 -15.95 -10.71 -9.63
CA GLU A 8 -15.91 -12.19 -9.73
C GLU A 8 -14.62 -12.78 -10.33
N ASN A 9 -13.95 -12.03 -11.21
CA ASN A 9 -12.77 -12.52 -11.95
C ASN A 9 -11.57 -11.57 -11.91
N GLY A 10 -11.64 -10.48 -11.13
CA GLY A 10 -10.64 -9.44 -11.15
C GLY A 10 -10.92 -8.29 -10.21
N PHE A 11 -10.05 -7.29 -10.31
CA PHE A 11 -10.16 -6.01 -9.65
C PHE A 11 -10.44 -4.92 -10.67
N LYS A 12 -11.17 -3.88 -10.25
CA LYS A 12 -11.44 -2.70 -11.08
C LYS A 12 -11.14 -1.42 -10.31
N TYR A 13 -10.47 -0.49 -10.96
CA TYR A 13 -10.26 0.88 -10.48
C TYR A 13 -10.38 1.85 -11.65
N ASN A 14 -11.45 2.64 -11.70
CA ASN A 14 -11.81 3.43 -12.89
C ASN A 14 -11.80 2.56 -14.16
N ASP A 15 -10.92 2.89 -15.11
CA ASP A 15 -10.73 2.18 -16.38
C ASP A 15 -9.65 1.08 -16.31
N VAL A 16 -8.98 0.92 -15.16
CA VAL A 16 -7.96 -0.12 -14.95
C VAL A 16 -8.63 -1.40 -14.45
N VAL A 17 -8.41 -2.50 -15.18
CA VAL A 17 -8.90 -3.85 -14.83
C VAL A 17 -7.72 -4.79 -14.64
N ILE A 18 -7.71 -5.52 -13.52
CA ILE A 18 -6.68 -6.51 -13.20
C ILE A 18 -7.35 -7.87 -13.02
N LEU A 19 -7.21 -8.76 -13.99
CA LEU A 19 -7.77 -10.11 -13.90
C LEU A 19 -6.97 -10.97 -12.91
N PHE A 20 -7.65 -11.83 -12.14
CA PHE A 20 -6.98 -12.75 -11.20
C PHE A 20 -5.96 -13.64 -11.90
N SER A 21 -6.27 -14.11 -13.12
CA SER A 21 -5.39 -14.96 -13.92
C SER A 21 -4.05 -14.28 -14.27
N SER A 22 -4.06 -12.96 -14.41
CA SER A 22 -2.89 -12.14 -14.75
C SER A 22 -2.03 -11.79 -13.53
N ILE A 23 -2.51 -12.00 -12.31
CA ILE A 23 -1.75 -11.71 -11.09
C ILE A 23 -0.71 -12.81 -10.86
N LYS A 24 0.54 -12.39 -10.62
CA LYS A 24 1.64 -13.26 -10.19
C LYS A 24 1.73 -13.27 -8.68
N ASN A 25 1.83 -12.10 -8.05
CA ASN A 25 1.91 -11.92 -6.61
C ASN A 25 1.09 -10.71 -6.17
N ILE A 26 0.58 -10.74 -4.93
CA ILE A 26 -0.04 -9.60 -4.26
C ILE A 26 0.73 -9.36 -2.96
N PHE A 27 1.12 -8.12 -2.73
CA PHE A 27 1.78 -7.70 -1.50
C PHE A 27 0.93 -6.68 -0.76
N TYR A 28 0.92 -6.75 0.56
CA TYR A 28 0.26 -5.76 1.41
C TYR A 28 1.21 -5.32 2.52
N GLU A 29 1.35 -4.02 2.68
CA GLU A 29 2.10 -3.38 3.75
C GLU A 29 1.21 -2.37 4.47
N LEU A 30 1.20 -2.47 5.80
CA LEU A 30 0.56 -1.49 6.67
C LEU A 30 1.31 -0.17 6.59
N GLY A 31 0.60 0.95 6.64
CA GLY A 31 1.25 2.24 6.79
C GLY A 31 1.59 2.55 8.24
N ASP A 32 2.63 3.33 8.44
CA ASP A 32 3.04 3.93 9.71
C ASP A 32 3.24 5.44 9.54
N VAL A 33 3.91 6.09 10.49
CA VAL A 33 4.15 7.54 10.49
C VAL A 33 5.05 7.97 9.31
N GLU A 34 5.93 7.09 8.83
CA GLU A 34 6.91 7.34 7.77
C GLU A 34 6.51 6.70 6.42
N SER A 35 5.66 5.67 6.45
CA SER A 35 5.25 4.87 5.30
C SER A 35 3.77 5.10 4.93
N ARG A 36 3.25 4.35 3.96
CA ARG A 36 1.84 4.44 3.52
C ARG A 36 1.28 3.05 3.41
N ALA A 37 0.01 2.88 3.75
CA ALA A 37 -0.69 1.65 3.48
C ALA A 37 -0.69 1.39 1.96
N ILE A 38 -0.18 0.23 1.54
CA ILE A 38 0.03 -0.15 0.14
C ILE A 38 -0.50 -1.55 -0.09
N ILE A 39 -1.29 -1.71 -1.16
CA ILE A 39 -1.51 -3.01 -1.81
C ILE A 39 -0.87 -2.98 -3.20
N HIS A 40 -0.02 -3.95 -3.49
CA HIS A 40 0.77 -4.03 -4.71
C HIS A 40 0.46 -5.31 -5.47
N PHE A 41 0.13 -5.17 -6.75
CA PHE A 41 -0.09 -6.26 -7.70
C PHE A 41 1.10 -6.37 -8.66
N ASN A 42 1.80 -7.50 -8.58
CA ASN A 42 2.78 -7.88 -9.58
C ASN A 42 2.13 -8.84 -10.60
N LEU A 43 2.22 -8.52 -11.89
CA LEU A 43 1.49 -9.18 -12.95
C LEU A 43 2.38 -10.12 -13.78
N LYS A 44 1.80 -11.18 -14.31
CA LYS A 44 2.44 -12.12 -15.25
C LYS A 44 2.63 -11.49 -16.64
N GLN A 45 1.71 -10.64 -17.05
CA GLN A 45 1.71 -9.91 -18.31
C GLN A 45 1.49 -8.43 -18.04
N PRO A 46 2.13 -7.52 -18.81
CA PRO A 46 2.02 -6.11 -18.56
C PRO A 46 0.65 -5.60 -19.01
N ILE A 47 0.11 -4.62 -18.28
CA ILE A 47 -1.08 -3.88 -18.69
C ILE A 47 -0.71 -2.43 -19.00
N SER A 48 -1.52 -1.76 -19.82
CA SER A 48 -1.34 -0.34 -20.11
C SER A 48 -2.03 0.50 -19.05
N VAL A 49 -1.26 1.33 -18.34
CA VAL A 49 -1.78 2.33 -17.40
C VAL A 49 -1.32 3.69 -17.89
N GLN A 50 -2.27 4.58 -18.18
CA GLN A 50 -1.99 5.92 -18.73
C GLN A 50 -1.07 5.90 -19.97
N GLY A 51 -1.26 4.89 -20.83
CA GLY A 51 -0.49 4.73 -22.08
C GLY A 51 0.91 4.14 -21.89
N LYS A 52 1.28 3.70 -20.68
CA LYS A 52 2.57 3.05 -20.42
C LYS A 52 2.37 1.59 -20.01
N PRO A 53 3.08 0.63 -20.61
CA PRO A 53 3.03 -0.76 -20.17
C PRO A 53 3.73 -0.90 -18.81
N THR A 54 3.09 -1.60 -17.87
CA THR A 54 3.65 -1.91 -16.56
C THR A 54 3.26 -3.32 -16.11
N TYR A 55 4.18 -3.98 -15.41
CA TYR A 55 3.92 -5.24 -14.69
C TYR A 55 3.49 -5.01 -13.24
N ASN A 56 3.61 -3.78 -12.75
CA ASN A 56 3.39 -3.44 -11.34
C ASN A 56 2.31 -2.37 -11.25
N VAL A 57 1.30 -2.63 -10.43
CA VAL A 57 0.23 -1.68 -10.11
C VAL A 57 0.06 -1.65 -8.60
N GLN A 58 0.11 -0.46 -8.02
CA GLN A 58 0.00 -0.26 -6.59
C GLN A 58 -1.08 0.76 -6.26
N PHE A 59 -1.86 0.45 -5.22
CA PHE A 59 -2.83 1.36 -4.65
C PHE A 59 -2.38 1.70 -3.25
N PHE A 60 -2.29 2.99 -2.97
CA PHE A 60 -1.85 3.49 -1.68
C PHE A 60 -2.68 4.67 -1.25
N ARG A 61 -2.76 4.88 0.05
CA ARG A 61 -3.34 6.09 0.63
C ARG A 61 -2.26 6.82 1.41
N LYS A 62 -2.06 8.11 1.08
CA LYS A 62 -1.21 9.00 1.88
C LYS A 62 -1.99 9.38 3.14
N PHE A 63 -1.31 9.33 4.28
CA PHE A 63 -1.76 10.02 5.49
C PHE A 63 -1.73 11.53 5.26
N GLY A 64 -2.69 12.25 5.85
CA GLY A 64 -2.72 13.70 5.82
C GLY A 64 -1.61 14.30 6.67
N PHE A 65 -0.41 14.47 6.09
CA PHE A 65 0.63 15.23 6.81
C PHE A 65 0.19 16.70 6.91
N THR A 66 0.00 17.17 8.15
CA THR A 66 -0.08 18.60 8.42
C THR A 66 1.35 19.13 8.48
N TYR A 67 1.76 19.94 7.50
CA TYR A 67 3.07 20.59 7.53
C TYR A 67 3.06 21.67 8.62
N TYR A 68 3.85 21.48 9.68
CA TYR A 68 3.94 22.43 10.78
C TYR A 68 5.13 23.39 10.64
N ASP A 69 4.84 24.66 10.94
CA ASP A 69 5.81 25.74 11.04
C ASP A 69 6.50 25.67 12.42
N THR A 70 7.73 25.18 12.45
CA THR A 70 8.55 24.98 13.65
C THR A 70 8.90 26.28 14.39
N SER A 71 8.49 27.44 13.88
CA SER A 71 8.70 28.75 14.52
C SER A 71 7.70 29.07 15.64
N LYS A 72 6.60 28.32 15.77
CA LYS A 72 5.62 28.50 16.86
C LYS A 72 5.89 27.50 17.99
N ARG A 73 6.04 27.99 19.22
CA ARG A 73 5.95 27.13 20.42
C ARG A 73 4.52 26.64 20.51
N GLU A 74 4.28 25.41 20.10
CA GLU A 74 3.02 24.74 20.38
C GLU A 74 2.97 24.36 21.86
N ASP A 75 1.76 24.38 22.42
CA ASP A 75 1.49 23.89 23.77
C ASP A 75 1.66 22.36 23.73
N GLU A 76 2.37 21.75 24.70
CA GLU A 76 2.59 20.28 24.78
C GLU A 76 1.26 19.50 24.66
N ARG A 77 0.14 20.09 25.11
CA ARG A 77 -1.19 19.48 24.93
C ARG A 77 -1.66 19.43 23.49
N LEU A 78 -1.34 20.43 22.67
CA LEU A 78 -1.70 20.45 21.26
C LEU A 78 -0.92 19.39 20.49
N GLU A 79 0.39 19.25 20.76
CA GLU A 79 1.22 18.20 20.15
C GLU A 79 0.68 16.79 20.46
N TYR A 80 0.28 16.55 21.71
CA TYR A 80 -0.31 15.25 22.10
C TYR A 80 -1.63 14.95 21.37
N ILE A 81 -2.52 15.93 21.27
CA ILE A 81 -3.79 15.78 20.55
C ILE A 81 -3.55 15.46 19.08
N GLN A 82 -2.59 16.15 18.44
CA GLN A 82 -2.24 15.93 17.04
C GLN A 82 -1.69 14.53 16.80
N GLN A 83 -0.75 14.06 17.62
CA GLN A 83 -0.21 12.70 17.51
C GLN A 83 -1.31 11.64 17.64
N GLU A 84 -2.28 11.87 18.54
CA GLU A 84 -3.40 10.96 18.73
C GLU A 84 -4.35 10.97 17.51
N GLU A 85 -4.56 12.12 16.87
CA GLU A 85 -5.33 12.25 15.63
C GLU A 85 -4.64 11.55 14.45
N GLU A 86 -3.33 11.75 14.28
CA GLU A 86 -2.53 11.07 13.24
C GLU A 86 -2.57 9.55 13.43
N ALA A 87 -2.38 9.06 14.65
CA ALA A 87 -2.47 7.64 14.96
C ALA A 87 -3.87 7.07 14.66
N LYS A 88 -4.94 7.83 14.93
CA LYS A 88 -6.32 7.44 14.58
C LYS A 88 -6.51 7.33 13.07
N GLU A 89 -6.00 8.30 12.30
CA GLU A 89 -6.08 8.26 10.84
C GLU A 89 -5.32 7.06 10.26
N ILE A 90 -4.11 6.81 10.74
CA ILE A 90 -3.29 5.65 10.34
C ILE A 90 -4.02 4.34 10.61
N ASN A 91 -4.53 4.17 11.84
CA ASN A 91 -5.25 2.97 12.24
C ASN A 91 -6.53 2.76 11.43
N GLN A 92 -7.26 3.83 11.12
CA GLN A 92 -8.46 3.75 10.30
C GLN A 92 -8.13 3.26 8.88
N ILE A 93 -7.13 3.86 8.23
CA ILE A 93 -6.73 3.49 6.87
C ILE A 93 -6.19 2.06 6.83
N ASN A 94 -5.33 1.69 7.79
CA ASN A 94 -4.83 0.32 7.89
C ASN A 94 -5.97 -0.68 8.10
N SER A 95 -6.98 -0.33 8.89
CA SER A 95 -8.16 -1.18 9.10
C SER A 95 -8.97 -1.35 7.80
N GLU A 96 -9.15 -0.29 7.01
CA GLU A 96 -9.81 -0.35 5.69
C GLU A 96 -9.06 -1.27 4.72
N PHE A 97 -7.73 -1.17 4.66
CA PHE A 97 -6.88 -2.02 3.82
C PHE A 97 -6.89 -3.48 4.29
N SER A 98 -6.71 -3.72 5.58
CA SER A 98 -6.74 -5.07 6.17
C SER A 98 -8.07 -5.76 5.91
N PHE A 99 -9.19 -5.05 6.09
CA PHE A 99 -10.51 -5.58 5.77
C PHE A 99 -10.64 -5.96 4.28
N PHE A 100 -10.10 -5.13 3.38
CA PHE A 100 -10.11 -5.44 1.95
C PHE A 100 -9.24 -6.67 1.62
N VAL A 101 -8.07 -6.79 2.24
CA VAL A 101 -7.18 -7.95 2.09
C VAL A 101 -7.85 -9.23 2.59
N GLU A 102 -8.49 -9.18 3.76
CA GLU A 102 -9.26 -10.31 4.28
C GLU A 102 -10.37 -10.75 3.30
N ARG A 103 -11.09 -9.80 2.71
CA ARG A 103 -12.11 -10.11 1.69
C ARG A 103 -11.51 -10.77 0.45
N ILE A 104 -10.34 -10.33 -0.04
CA ILE A 104 -9.66 -10.98 -1.16
C ILE A 104 -9.39 -12.45 -0.84
N GLU A 105 -8.83 -12.74 0.34
CA GLU A 105 -8.43 -14.10 0.70
C GLU A 105 -9.61 -15.03 1.02
N GLN A 106 -10.76 -14.46 1.42
CA GLN A 106 -12.00 -15.18 1.69
C GLN A 106 -12.81 -15.48 0.42
N GLU A 107 -12.93 -14.49 -0.48
CA GLU A 107 -13.76 -14.59 -1.69
C GLU A 107 -12.99 -15.18 -2.88
N THR A 108 -11.66 -15.28 -2.81
CA THR A 108 -10.81 -15.72 -3.92
C THR A 108 -9.73 -16.71 -3.47
N PRO A 109 -9.16 -17.52 -4.37
CA PRO A 109 -8.02 -18.38 -4.05
C PRO A 109 -6.67 -17.62 -3.96
N LEU A 110 -6.68 -16.29 -4.12
CA LEU A 110 -5.46 -15.48 -4.06
C LEU A 110 -4.93 -15.44 -2.61
N ARG A 111 -3.62 -15.33 -2.49
CA ARG A 111 -2.91 -15.21 -1.22
C ARG A 111 -2.10 -13.93 -1.22
N VAL A 112 -2.37 -13.09 -0.22
CA VAL A 112 -1.69 -11.81 -0.05
C VAL A 112 -0.46 -12.04 0.80
N GLN A 113 0.69 -11.58 0.32
CA GLN A 113 1.97 -11.75 0.98
C GLN A 113 2.31 -10.50 1.80
N PHE A 114 2.79 -10.70 3.02
CA PHE A 114 3.16 -9.64 3.96
C PHE A 114 4.68 -9.55 4.02
N PRO A 115 5.29 -8.42 3.62
CA PRO A 115 6.73 -8.23 3.78
C PRO A 115 7.08 -8.04 5.27
N GLU A 116 7.99 -8.85 5.82
CA GLU A 116 8.25 -8.87 7.27
C GLU A 116 9.62 -8.30 7.67
N LYS A 117 10.68 -8.87 7.10
CA LYS A 117 12.07 -8.62 7.50
C LYS A 117 12.86 -8.14 6.31
N GLY A 118 13.75 -7.19 6.56
CA GLY A 118 14.44 -6.53 5.49
C GLY A 118 15.83 -6.02 5.80
N PHE A 119 16.40 -5.36 4.81
CA PHE A 119 17.67 -4.68 4.90
C PHE A 119 17.66 -3.45 3.99
N LEU A 120 18.46 -2.44 4.32
CA LEU A 120 18.72 -1.31 3.44
C LEU A 120 19.71 -1.72 2.36
N GLY A 121 19.39 -1.41 1.11
CA GLY A 121 20.25 -1.67 -0.03
C GLY A 121 20.03 -0.68 -1.15
N VAL A 122 20.87 -0.73 -2.18
CA VAL A 122 20.76 0.13 -3.36
C VAL A 122 20.61 -0.78 -4.59
N HIS A 123 19.42 -0.81 -5.20
CA HIS A 123 19.23 -1.47 -6.51
C HIS A 123 19.32 -0.50 -7.69
N SER A 124 19.26 0.81 -7.42
CA SER A 124 19.34 1.85 -8.45
C SER A 124 20.21 3.01 -7.96
N LYS A 125 19.62 4.15 -7.62
CA LYS A 125 20.37 5.38 -7.25
C LYS A 125 20.40 5.68 -5.76
N GLU A 126 19.38 5.22 -5.03
CA GLU A 126 19.16 5.58 -3.63
C GLU A 126 19.05 4.32 -2.77
N ALA A 127 19.33 4.47 -1.49
CA ALA A 127 19.12 3.41 -0.51
C ALA A 127 17.62 3.26 -0.27
N VAL A 128 17.12 2.03 -0.47
CA VAL A 128 15.73 1.65 -0.20
C VAL A 128 15.70 0.44 0.72
N HIS A 129 14.60 0.28 1.44
CA HIS A 129 14.37 -0.91 2.24
C HIS A 129 13.89 -2.05 1.34
N PHE A 130 14.54 -3.20 1.44
CA PHE A 130 14.09 -4.45 0.85
C PHE A 130 13.50 -5.32 1.93
N SER A 131 12.35 -5.92 1.65
CA SER A 131 11.68 -6.85 2.56
C SER A 131 11.52 -8.21 1.88
N VAL A 132 11.63 -9.28 2.66
CA VAL A 132 11.41 -10.66 2.22
C VAL A 132 9.95 -11.05 2.50
N THR A 133 9.33 -11.71 1.53
CA THR A 133 8.04 -12.39 1.65
C THR A 133 8.24 -13.90 1.50
N SER A 134 7.16 -14.68 1.54
CA SER A 134 7.20 -16.14 1.35
C SER A 134 7.86 -16.57 0.05
N GLU A 135 7.77 -15.76 -1.01
CA GLU A 135 8.20 -16.14 -2.36
C GLU A 135 9.11 -15.10 -3.03
N CYS A 136 9.24 -13.90 -2.47
CA CYS A 136 9.89 -12.77 -3.15
C CYS A 136 10.80 -11.96 -2.20
N LEU A 137 11.78 -11.28 -2.81
CA LEU A 137 12.45 -10.13 -2.22
C LEU A 137 11.89 -8.89 -2.92
N VAL A 138 11.30 -7.97 -2.17
CA VAL A 138 10.54 -6.83 -2.70
C VAL A 138 10.99 -5.51 -2.08
N SER A 139 10.81 -4.44 -2.84
CA SER A 139 10.81 -3.07 -2.35
C SER A 139 9.61 -2.42 -3.03
N VAL A 140 8.60 -2.03 -2.25
CA VAL A 140 7.26 -1.62 -2.72
C VAL A 140 6.94 -0.17 -2.40
#